data_AF-A0A2P9DA70-F1
#
_entry.id   AF-A0A2P9DA70-F1
#
_cell.length_a   1.000
_cell.length_b   1.000
_cell.length_c   1.000
_cell.angle_alpha   90.00
_cell.angle_beta   90.00
_cell.angle_gamma   90.00
#
_symmetry.space_group_name_H-M   'P 1'
#
loop_
_entity.id
_entity.type
_entity.pdbx_description
1 polymer ?
#
loop_
_entity_poly.entity_id
_entity_poly.type
_entity_poly.pdbx_seq_one_letter_code
_entity_poly.pdbx_strand_id
1 'polypeptide(L)'
;MEIDKKESGKKYILGIEGSANKLGISIINEDMNILVNMRRTYISEIGCGFIPREISAHHKYYIIDMIKSCLKKLNIKISDITLICYTKGPGIGSALYIGYNIAKILYSYFNIPVIGVNHCIAHIEMGIFITKLFNPIVLYVSGSNTQIIYYNDHKKKYEIIGETLDIAIGNVIDRSARILKISNAPSPGYNVELLARKKYLLNILKRNKNKCNIKNEQKMKEYDINPNELNNIQMNDNNKFDDFTELLFFPYTIKGMDISFSGYDFYITKYFSKYMNKKSKEVNKGKKKTADRSFNEKRKDNQNDNQIKFNEKKQKEKEEKEEKDTYSNRNKKCKIKNVSEQTTQVNQNINHVYNQNELDNETFKNIELLNDNNKIDDVKVKEDITNNNNGNVQNINDDDDDNSSNTFEKNNKLFYVAGLKGNSYYEDNIIFESEHKENYGENDEYNDDNCSIETASDFYEKSFDEEEHDIIDLTDEEKRKIQICYSLQHHIFSMLIEITERAIAFTNSKEVIIVGGVGCNLFLQKMMKKMAKQKNIKIGFMDHSYCVDNGAMIAYTGYLEYLHAKNKDIYNFNNITIHQRYRTDDVFVTWK
;
A
#
# COMPACT_ATOMS: atom_id res chain seq x y z
N MET A 1 -20.26 -34.96 46.43
CA MET A 1 -18.94 -34.79 45.79
C MET A 1 -19.03 -33.53 44.95
N GLU A 2 -18.82 -32.39 45.61
CA GLU A 2 -18.62 -31.12 44.93
C GLU A 2 -17.25 -31.19 44.25
N ILE A 3 -17.27 -31.15 42.92
CA ILE A 3 -16.05 -30.96 42.14
C ILE A 3 -15.68 -29.49 42.33
N ASP A 4 -14.56 -29.25 43.00
CA ASP A 4 -13.91 -27.95 43.12
C ASP A 4 -13.94 -27.21 41.77
N LYS A 5 -14.83 -26.22 41.65
CA LYS A 5 -14.68 -25.13 40.69
C LYS A 5 -13.49 -24.30 41.15
N LYS A 6 -12.27 -24.72 40.77
CA LYS A 6 -11.14 -23.79 40.70
C LYS A 6 -11.62 -22.58 39.89
N GLU A 7 -11.55 -21.39 40.47
CA GLU A 7 -11.76 -20.13 39.79
C GLU A 7 -11.00 -20.17 38.45
N SER A 8 -11.72 -20.20 37.33
CA SER A 8 -11.08 -20.18 36.02
C SER A 8 -10.46 -18.81 35.84
N GLY A 9 -9.15 -18.70 36.05
CA GLY A 9 -8.41 -17.48 35.75
C GLY A 9 -8.70 -17.02 34.31
N LYS A 10 -8.84 -15.71 34.12
CA LYS A 10 -9.10 -15.10 32.80
C LYS A 10 -8.13 -15.67 31.77
N LYS A 11 -8.66 -16.21 30.67
CA LYS A 11 -7.85 -16.72 29.56
C LYS A 11 -7.55 -15.61 28.57
N TYR A 12 -6.29 -15.47 28.21
CA TYR A 12 -5.83 -14.53 27.19
C TYR A 12 -5.33 -15.28 25.96
N ILE A 13 -5.66 -14.76 24.78
CA ILE A 13 -5.25 -15.32 23.49
C ILE A 13 -4.43 -14.26 22.74
N LEU A 14 -3.21 -14.62 22.34
CA LEU A 14 -2.28 -13.75 21.61
C LEU A 14 -2.43 -13.97 20.09
N GLY A 15 -2.67 -12.90 19.33
CA GLY A 15 -2.68 -12.90 17.87
C GLY A 15 -1.44 -12.23 17.30
N ILE A 16 -0.81 -12.88 16.31
CA ILE A 16 0.38 -12.39 15.61
C ILE A 16 0.13 -12.37 14.10
N GLU A 17 0.02 -11.17 13.54
CA GLU A 17 -0.10 -10.93 12.10
C GLU A 17 1.21 -10.36 11.54
N GLY A 18 1.75 -11.01 10.51
CA GLY A 18 3.03 -10.64 9.89
C GLY A 18 3.21 -11.17 8.48
N SER A 19 2.14 -11.19 7.68
CA SER A 19 2.16 -11.72 6.31
C SER A 19 2.74 -10.76 5.26
N ALA A 20 2.63 -9.44 5.49
CA ALA A 20 2.93 -8.39 4.52
C ALA A 20 3.75 -7.24 5.15
N ASN A 21 3.60 -6.00 4.72
CA ASN A 21 4.35 -4.84 5.27
C ASN A 21 3.82 -4.34 6.64
N LYS A 22 2.80 -4.99 7.20
CA LYS A 22 2.22 -4.65 8.50
C LYS A 22 2.57 -5.73 9.52
N LEU A 23 2.81 -5.31 10.75
CA LEU A 23 2.97 -6.16 11.92
C LEU A 23 1.81 -5.86 12.86
N GLY A 24 0.98 -6.86 13.14
CA GLY A 24 -0.13 -6.76 14.08
C GLY A 24 0.11 -7.66 15.29
N ILE A 25 -0.06 -7.12 16.50
CA ILE A 25 -0.07 -7.91 17.73
C ILE A 25 -1.33 -7.55 18.51
N SER A 26 -2.10 -8.55 18.92
CA SER A 26 -3.33 -8.35 19.67
C SER A 26 -3.48 -9.33 20.82
N ILE A 27 -4.30 -8.96 21.80
CA ILE A 27 -4.75 -9.86 22.85
C ILE A 27 -6.28 -9.80 22.94
N ILE A 28 -6.92 -10.96 22.92
CA ILE A 28 -8.36 -11.11 23.17
C ILE A 28 -8.61 -11.96 24.42
N ASN A 29 -9.80 -11.88 24.99
CA ASN A 29 -10.23 -12.73 26.11
C ASN A 29 -11.04 -13.96 25.64
N GLU A 30 -11.43 -14.83 26.57
CA GLU A 30 -12.27 -16.00 26.27
C GLU A 30 -13.68 -15.69 25.77
N ASP A 31 -14.18 -14.47 26.01
CA ASP A 31 -15.46 -14.00 25.48
C ASP A 31 -15.33 -13.43 24.07
N MET A 32 -14.16 -13.57 23.42
CA MET A 32 -13.84 -13.01 22.10
C MET A 32 -13.79 -11.48 22.06
N ASN A 33 -13.72 -10.81 23.22
CA ASN A 33 -13.54 -9.37 23.30
C ASN A 33 -12.09 -9.00 23.00
N ILE A 34 -11.91 -8.00 22.14
CA ILE A 34 -10.59 -7.50 21.75
C ILE A 34 -10.11 -6.53 22.82
N LEU A 35 -9.08 -6.92 23.56
CA LEU A 35 -8.56 -6.13 24.69
C LEU A 35 -7.44 -5.18 24.26
N VAL A 36 -6.55 -5.68 23.38
CA VAL A 36 -5.48 -4.89 22.78
C VAL A 36 -5.35 -5.22 21.32
N ASN A 37 -5.17 -4.22 20.46
CA ASN A 37 -4.86 -4.43 19.04
C ASN A 37 -3.87 -3.38 18.54
N MET A 38 -2.59 -3.74 18.43
CA MET A 38 -1.51 -2.83 18.05
C MET A 38 -1.01 -3.16 16.65
N ARG A 39 -0.60 -2.13 15.90
CA ARG A 39 -0.08 -2.29 14.54
C ARG A 39 1.14 -1.41 14.28
N ARG A 40 2.10 -1.94 13.54
CA ARG A 40 3.21 -1.19 12.94
C ARG A 40 3.25 -1.42 11.46
N THR A 41 3.38 -0.34 10.70
CA THR A 41 3.45 -0.40 9.24
C THR A 41 4.84 0.01 8.77
N TYR A 42 5.42 -0.82 7.91
CA TYR A 42 6.63 -0.49 7.17
C TYR A 42 6.28 0.37 5.94
N ILE A 43 6.96 1.51 5.79
CA ILE A 43 6.82 2.45 4.68
C ILE A 43 8.13 2.46 3.88
N SER A 44 8.04 2.01 2.62
CA SER A 44 9.14 2.15 1.66
C SER A 44 9.23 3.59 1.11
N GLU A 45 10.40 3.95 0.60
CA GLU A 45 10.63 5.24 -0.08
C GLU A 45 9.67 5.48 -1.25
N ILE A 46 9.43 6.76 -1.57
CA ILE A 46 8.52 7.15 -2.67
C ILE A 46 9.02 6.57 -4.00
N GLY A 47 8.12 5.91 -4.73
CA GLY A 47 8.46 5.24 -5.99
C GLY A 47 9.00 3.82 -5.83
N CYS A 48 9.31 3.39 -4.61
CA CYS A 48 9.81 2.04 -4.31
C CYS A 48 8.69 1.14 -3.77
N GLY A 49 8.77 -0.14 -4.10
CA GLY A 49 7.90 -1.18 -3.55
C GLY A 49 8.48 -1.80 -2.27
N PHE A 50 7.67 -2.58 -1.58
CA PHE A 50 8.12 -3.27 -0.37
C PHE A 50 9.08 -4.42 -0.71
N ILE A 51 10.27 -4.41 -0.12
CA ILE A 51 11.30 -5.42 -0.35
C ILE A 51 11.21 -6.48 0.77
N PRO A 52 11.07 -7.78 0.46
CA PRO A 52 10.88 -8.83 1.48
C PRO A 52 11.92 -8.87 2.60
N ARG A 53 13.17 -8.53 2.28
CA ARG A 53 14.27 -8.47 3.26
C ARG A 53 14.09 -7.32 4.27
N GLU A 54 13.65 -6.16 3.80
CA GLU A 54 13.45 -4.97 4.64
C GLU A 54 12.23 -5.16 5.55
N ILE A 55 11.15 -5.73 5.02
CA ILE A 55 9.96 -6.11 5.78
C ILE A 55 10.34 -7.08 6.90
N SER A 56 11.12 -8.13 6.59
CA SER A 56 11.57 -9.10 7.58
C SER A 56 12.43 -8.45 8.68
N ALA A 57 13.31 -7.50 8.32
CA ALA A 57 14.09 -6.73 9.28
C ALA A 57 13.21 -5.85 10.18
N HIS A 58 12.22 -5.17 9.61
CA HIS A 58 11.22 -4.38 10.33
C HIS A 58 10.47 -5.24 11.36
N HIS A 59 9.93 -6.37 10.91
CA HIS A 59 9.21 -7.29 11.78
C HIS A 59 10.08 -7.81 12.93
N LYS A 60 11.29 -8.27 12.60
CA LYS A 60 12.26 -8.77 13.58
C LYS A 60 12.59 -7.73 14.64
N TYR A 61 12.69 -6.46 14.24
CA TYR A 61 13.03 -5.37 15.15
C TYR A 61 11.91 -5.07 16.15
N TYR A 62 10.65 -5.03 15.69
CA TYR A 62 9.54 -4.54 16.51
C TYR A 62 8.73 -5.62 17.24
N ILE A 63 8.76 -6.88 16.81
CA ILE A 63 7.80 -7.91 17.30
C ILE A 63 7.88 -8.14 18.81
N ILE A 64 9.08 -8.22 19.38
CA ILE A 64 9.26 -8.46 20.82
C ILE A 64 8.73 -7.27 21.64
N ASP A 65 9.04 -6.05 21.23
CA ASP A 65 8.62 -4.84 21.94
C ASP A 65 7.11 -4.62 21.85
N MET A 66 6.49 -5.00 20.73
CA MET A 66 5.04 -4.96 20.57
C MET A 66 4.34 -5.98 21.49
N ILE A 67 4.86 -7.22 21.58
CA ILE A 67 4.32 -8.23 22.51
C ILE A 67 4.45 -7.75 23.95
N LYS A 68 5.63 -7.26 24.36
CA LYS A 68 5.85 -6.71 25.71
C LYS A 68 4.91 -5.55 26.02
N SER A 69 4.69 -4.66 25.05
CA SER A 69 3.77 -3.53 25.19
C SER A 69 2.32 -4.00 25.40
N CYS A 70 1.85 -5.03 24.68
CA CYS A 70 0.52 -5.60 24.87
C CYS A 70 0.35 -6.17 26.30
N LEU A 71 1.33 -6.96 26.76
CA LEU A 71 1.32 -7.55 28.10
C LEU A 71 1.32 -6.47 29.19
N LYS A 72 2.16 -5.44 29.03
CA LYS A 72 2.25 -4.31 29.96
C LYS A 72 0.94 -3.53 30.05
N LYS A 73 0.26 -3.29 28.92
CA LYS A 73 -1.03 -2.57 28.89
C LYS A 73 -2.12 -3.27 29.68
N LEU A 74 -2.16 -4.60 29.62
CA LEU A 74 -3.12 -5.40 30.38
C LEU A 74 -2.63 -5.75 31.79
N ASN A 75 -1.40 -5.38 32.14
CA ASN A 75 -0.73 -5.76 33.38
C ASN A 75 -0.74 -7.29 33.60
N ILE A 76 -0.52 -8.06 32.53
CA ILE A 76 -0.47 -9.52 32.56
C ILE A 76 0.94 -10.03 32.25
N LYS A 77 1.22 -11.26 32.65
CA LYS A 77 2.47 -11.97 32.32
C LYS A 77 2.24 -12.85 31.09
N ILE A 78 3.35 -13.24 30.44
CA ILE A 78 3.28 -14.18 29.31
C ILE A 78 2.68 -15.53 29.72
N SER A 79 2.82 -15.93 30.99
CA SER A 79 2.22 -17.13 31.57
C SER A 79 0.69 -17.11 31.60
N ASP A 80 0.08 -15.93 31.49
CA ASP A 80 -1.38 -15.77 31.50
C ASP A 80 -1.96 -15.97 30.09
N ILE A 81 -1.11 -16.01 29.06
CA ILE A 81 -1.50 -16.37 27.69
C ILE A 81 -1.74 -17.88 27.63
N THR A 82 -2.95 -18.24 27.20
CA THR A 82 -3.41 -19.64 27.14
C THR A 82 -3.45 -20.21 25.73
N LEU A 83 -3.36 -19.35 24.71
CA LEU A 83 -3.35 -19.74 23.30
C LEU A 83 -2.58 -18.71 22.48
N ILE A 84 -1.82 -19.17 21.49
CA ILE A 84 -1.11 -18.32 20.53
C ILE A 84 -1.62 -18.62 19.14
N CYS A 85 -2.07 -17.58 18.44
CA CYS A 85 -2.51 -17.63 17.06
C CYS A 85 -1.53 -16.82 16.22
N TYR A 86 -1.04 -17.38 15.12
CA TYR A 86 -0.16 -16.67 14.18
C TYR A 86 -0.62 -16.90 12.74
N THR A 87 -0.28 -15.98 11.86
CA THR A 87 -0.56 -16.13 10.43
C THR A 87 0.31 -17.24 9.83
N LYS A 88 -0.32 -18.36 9.45
CA LYS A 88 0.34 -19.45 8.72
C LYS A 88 0.56 -19.09 7.25
N GLY A 89 -0.36 -18.32 6.68
CA GLY A 89 -0.28 -17.78 5.32
C GLY A 89 -1.67 -17.54 4.71
N PRO A 90 -1.77 -17.12 3.44
CA PRO A 90 -0.67 -16.82 2.53
C PRO A 90 0.11 -15.56 2.94
N GLY A 91 1.27 -15.32 2.31
CA GLY A 91 2.08 -14.13 2.61
C GLY A 91 3.53 -14.22 2.15
N ILE A 92 4.28 -13.15 2.39
CA ILE A 92 5.70 -13.05 2.08
C ILE A 92 6.47 -13.99 3.00
N GLY A 93 7.18 -14.97 2.44
CA GLY A 93 7.84 -16.03 3.22
C GLY A 93 8.77 -15.51 4.33
N SER A 94 9.59 -14.50 4.04
CA SER A 94 10.52 -13.90 5.02
C SER A 94 9.81 -13.14 6.14
N ALA A 95 8.60 -12.63 5.89
CA ALA A 95 7.76 -11.95 6.87
C ALA A 95 7.05 -12.99 7.77
N LEU A 96 6.39 -13.98 7.15
CA LEU A 96 5.71 -15.09 7.84
C LEU A 96 6.64 -15.82 8.81
N TYR A 97 7.92 -15.98 8.41
CA TYR A 97 8.93 -16.64 9.22
C TYR A 97 9.13 -15.98 10.60
N ILE A 98 8.91 -14.66 10.72
CA ILE A 98 9.09 -13.96 11.99
C ILE A 98 8.02 -14.36 13.01
N GLY A 99 6.73 -14.29 12.62
CA GLY A 99 5.63 -14.72 13.50
C GLY A 99 5.69 -16.21 13.84
N TYR A 100 6.05 -17.04 12.85
CA TYR A 100 6.28 -18.48 13.02
C TYR A 100 7.36 -18.79 14.07
N ASN A 101 8.52 -18.13 14.02
CA ASN A 101 9.59 -18.37 15.00
C ASN A 101 9.18 -17.95 16.40
N ILE A 102 8.50 -16.81 16.55
CA ILE A 102 8.00 -16.38 17.85
C ILE A 102 7.00 -17.40 18.40
N ALA A 103 6.06 -17.88 17.58
CA ALA A 103 5.11 -18.90 17.98
C ALA A 103 5.81 -20.20 18.43
N LYS A 104 6.82 -20.67 17.68
CA LYS A 104 7.61 -21.85 18.06
C LYS A 104 8.37 -21.65 19.38
N ILE A 105 9.04 -20.52 19.55
CA ILE A 105 9.77 -20.21 20.78
C ILE A 105 8.82 -20.22 21.98
N LEU A 106 7.67 -19.54 21.86
CA LEU A 106 6.71 -19.48 22.96
C LEU A 106 6.11 -20.86 23.29
N TYR A 107 5.83 -21.70 22.28
CA TYR A 107 5.44 -23.09 22.51
C TYR A 107 6.53 -23.85 23.27
N SER A 108 7.80 -23.77 22.81
CA SER A 108 8.90 -24.54 23.41
C SER A 108 9.22 -24.12 24.84
N TYR A 109 9.14 -22.83 25.18
CA TYR A 109 9.46 -22.34 26.52
C TYR A 109 8.29 -22.45 27.51
N PHE A 110 7.06 -22.24 27.06
CA PHE A 110 5.89 -22.13 27.95
C PHE A 110 4.87 -23.25 27.77
N ASN A 111 5.04 -24.13 26.78
CA ASN A 111 4.09 -25.19 26.42
C ASN A 111 2.67 -24.65 26.15
N ILE A 112 2.57 -23.43 25.61
CA ILE A 112 1.31 -22.80 25.23
C ILE A 112 0.90 -23.32 23.84
N PRO A 113 -0.33 -23.81 23.65
CA PRO A 113 -0.81 -24.28 22.35
C PRO A 113 -0.69 -23.20 21.27
N VAL A 114 -0.34 -23.61 20.05
CA VAL A 114 -0.12 -22.70 18.91
C VAL A 114 -0.99 -23.12 17.73
N ILE A 115 -1.67 -22.14 17.12
CA ILE A 115 -2.53 -22.32 15.95
C ILE A 115 -2.06 -21.45 14.81
N GLY A 116 -1.87 -22.09 13.65
CA GLY A 116 -1.54 -21.41 12.40
C GLY A 116 -2.80 -21.08 11.60
N VAL A 117 -3.14 -19.80 11.53
CA VAL A 117 -4.40 -19.30 10.96
C VAL A 117 -4.20 -18.92 9.49
N ASN A 118 -5.21 -19.22 8.66
CA ASN A 118 -5.26 -18.73 7.28
C ASN A 118 -5.63 -17.23 7.26
N HIS A 119 -4.77 -16.41 6.65
CA HIS A 119 -4.92 -14.96 6.60
C HIS A 119 -6.21 -14.50 5.90
N CYS A 120 -6.59 -15.16 4.80
CA CYS A 120 -7.78 -14.79 4.04
C CYS A 120 -9.05 -15.08 4.85
N ILE A 121 -9.09 -16.23 5.51
CA ILE A 121 -10.21 -16.60 6.40
C ILE A 121 -10.28 -15.66 7.60
N ALA A 122 -9.14 -15.22 8.13
CA ALA A 122 -9.13 -14.27 9.22
C ALA A 122 -9.80 -12.93 8.87
N HIS A 123 -9.55 -12.42 7.65
CA HIS A 123 -10.27 -11.25 7.13
C HIS A 123 -11.78 -11.50 7.02
N ILE A 124 -12.19 -12.67 6.55
CA ILE A 124 -13.61 -13.05 6.39
C ILE A 124 -14.30 -13.12 7.76
N GLU A 125 -13.76 -13.88 8.70
CA GLU A 125 -14.36 -14.09 10.01
C GLU A 125 -14.40 -12.81 10.85
N MET A 126 -13.35 -11.98 10.77
CA MET A 126 -13.39 -10.65 11.39
C MET A 126 -14.44 -9.75 10.72
N GLY A 127 -14.59 -9.81 9.40
CA GLY A 127 -15.64 -9.08 8.69
C GLY A 127 -17.04 -9.50 9.13
N ILE A 128 -17.31 -10.80 9.23
CA ILE A 128 -18.56 -11.37 9.76
C ILE A 128 -18.77 -10.94 11.22
N PHE A 129 -17.73 -11.01 12.04
CA PHE A 129 -17.81 -10.63 13.45
C PHE A 129 -18.20 -9.16 13.65
N ILE A 130 -17.63 -8.26 12.84
CA ILE A 130 -17.89 -6.82 12.94
C ILE A 130 -19.24 -6.45 12.33
N THR A 131 -19.54 -6.98 11.14
CA THR A 131 -20.76 -6.62 10.40
C THR A 131 -22.00 -7.39 10.86
N LYS A 132 -21.84 -8.51 11.59
CA LYS A 132 -22.94 -9.38 12.03
C LYS A 132 -23.78 -9.96 10.89
N LEU A 133 -23.27 -9.95 9.64
CA LEU A 133 -23.92 -10.62 8.51
C LEU A 133 -23.64 -12.12 8.56
N PHE A 134 -24.67 -12.95 8.35
CA PHE A 134 -24.62 -14.39 8.64
C PHE A 134 -24.01 -15.19 7.49
N ASN A 135 -24.47 -14.96 6.26
CA ASN A 135 -24.01 -15.71 5.09
C ASN A 135 -23.71 -14.79 3.89
N PRO A 136 -22.77 -13.85 4.05
CA PRO A 136 -22.44 -12.91 2.98
C PRO A 136 -21.58 -13.55 1.90
N ILE A 137 -21.73 -13.05 0.66
CA ILE A 137 -20.66 -13.11 -0.31
C ILE A 137 -19.56 -12.16 0.15
N VAL A 138 -18.33 -12.63 0.14
CA VAL A 138 -17.18 -11.84 0.55
C VAL A 138 -16.45 -11.34 -0.69
N LEU A 139 -16.38 -10.02 -0.86
CA LEU A 139 -15.43 -9.38 -1.75
C LEU A 139 -14.15 -9.10 -0.96
N TYR A 140 -13.13 -9.95 -1.14
CA TYR A 140 -11.84 -9.78 -0.50
C TYR A 140 -10.86 -9.04 -1.42
N VAL A 141 -10.54 -7.79 -1.06
CA VAL A 141 -9.67 -6.90 -1.85
C VAL A 141 -8.55 -6.32 -1.01
N SER A 142 -7.32 -6.78 -1.27
CA SER A 142 -6.11 -6.36 -0.57
C SER A 142 -4.98 -6.02 -1.54
N GLY A 143 -3.79 -5.71 -1.00
CA GLY A 143 -2.57 -5.54 -1.79
C GLY A 143 -2.16 -6.80 -2.56
N SER A 144 -2.51 -7.99 -2.05
CA SER A 144 -2.09 -9.28 -2.61
C SER A 144 -3.24 -10.18 -3.07
N ASN A 145 -4.48 -9.89 -2.67
CA ASN A 145 -5.63 -10.74 -2.96
C ASN A 145 -6.76 -9.92 -3.60
N THR A 146 -7.44 -10.53 -4.56
CA THR A 146 -8.69 -10.02 -5.13
C THR A 146 -9.54 -11.22 -5.49
N GLN A 147 -10.50 -11.52 -4.62
CA GLN A 147 -11.28 -12.77 -4.66
C GLN A 147 -12.73 -12.49 -4.28
N ILE A 148 -13.65 -13.21 -4.91
CA ILE A 148 -15.03 -13.34 -4.49
C ILE A 148 -15.19 -14.72 -3.88
N ILE A 149 -15.64 -14.76 -2.63
CA ILE A 149 -15.66 -15.95 -1.80
C ILE A 149 -17.07 -16.12 -1.23
N TYR A 150 -17.54 -17.36 -1.13
CA TYR A 150 -18.76 -17.69 -0.42
C TYR A 150 -18.54 -18.92 0.46
N TYR A 151 -19.37 -19.08 1.49
CA TYR A 151 -19.34 -20.28 2.31
C TYR A 151 -20.17 -21.40 1.68
N ASN A 152 -19.56 -22.55 1.45
CA ASN A 152 -20.22 -23.75 0.96
C ASN A 152 -20.55 -24.68 2.14
N ASP A 153 -21.82 -24.70 2.57
CA ASP A 153 -22.30 -25.51 3.69
C ASP A 153 -22.05 -27.01 3.51
N HIS A 154 -22.19 -27.52 2.28
CA HIS A 154 -22.02 -28.94 1.98
C HIS A 154 -20.57 -29.40 2.12
N LYS A 155 -19.62 -28.55 1.71
CA LYS A 155 -18.18 -28.85 1.79
C LYS A 155 -17.55 -28.37 3.09
N LYS A 156 -18.25 -27.53 3.86
CA LYS A 156 -17.75 -26.85 5.06
C LYS A 156 -16.46 -26.06 4.78
N LYS A 157 -16.48 -25.30 3.69
CA LYS A 157 -15.31 -24.56 3.15
C LYS A 157 -15.72 -23.21 2.61
N TYR A 158 -14.80 -22.24 2.67
CA TYR A 158 -14.89 -21.00 1.92
C TYR A 158 -14.37 -21.23 0.50
N GLU A 159 -15.26 -21.15 -0.49
CA GLU A 159 -14.92 -21.39 -1.90
C GLU A 159 -14.77 -20.08 -2.67
N ILE A 160 -13.80 -20.06 -3.58
CA ILE A 160 -13.53 -18.92 -4.47
C ILE A 160 -14.34 -19.14 -5.76
N ILE A 161 -15.24 -18.20 -6.08
CA ILE A 161 -16.07 -18.24 -7.30
C ILE A 161 -15.58 -17.30 -8.39
N GLY A 162 -14.76 -16.32 -8.03
CA GLY A 162 -14.05 -15.45 -8.96
C GLY A 162 -12.80 -14.91 -8.32
N GLU A 163 -11.72 -14.77 -9.09
CA GLU A 163 -10.49 -14.17 -8.60
C GLU A 163 -9.76 -13.37 -9.68
N THR A 164 -8.74 -12.62 -9.27
CA THR A 164 -7.81 -12.05 -10.24
C THR A 164 -6.98 -13.15 -10.89
N LEU A 165 -6.84 -13.10 -12.22
CA LEU A 165 -6.02 -14.04 -12.98
C LEU A 165 -4.52 -13.68 -12.94
N ASP A 166 -4.16 -12.50 -12.44
CA ASP A 166 -2.79 -12.01 -12.43
C ASP A 166 -2.37 -11.32 -11.12
N ILE A 167 -2.56 -10.01 -11.01
CA ILE A 167 -2.19 -9.19 -9.87
C ILE A 167 -3.45 -8.72 -9.15
N ALA A 168 -3.37 -8.61 -7.82
CA ALA A 168 -4.46 -8.05 -7.04
C ALA A 168 -4.66 -6.56 -7.32
N ILE A 169 -5.88 -6.08 -7.15
CA ILE A 169 -6.26 -4.69 -7.38
C ILE A 169 -5.46 -3.72 -6.50
N GLY A 170 -5.14 -4.10 -5.25
CA GLY A 170 -4.29 -3.27 -4.39
C GLY A 170 -2.87 -3.16 -4.96
N ASN A 171 -2.31 -4.22 -5.56
CA ASN A 171 -1.02 -4.16 -6.24
C ASN A 171 -1.06 -3.24 -7.47
N VAL A 172 -2.17 -3.22 -8.22
CA VAL A 172 -2.37 -2.27 -9.33
C VAL A 172 -2.28 -0.85 -8.81
N ILE A 173 -3.01 -0.53 -7.74
CA ILE A 173 -3.02 0.80 -7.12
C ILE A 173 -1.62 1.17 -6.60
N ASP A 174 -0.94 0.26 -5.89
CA ASP A 174 0.41 0.49 -5.36
C ASP A 174 1.42 0.71 -6.49
N ARG A 175 1.39 -0.10 -7.56
CA ARG A 175 2.23 0.10 -8.76
C ARG A 175 1.96 1.44 -9.41
N SER A 176 0.70 1.83 -9.49
CA SER A 176 0.28 3.13 -10.04
C SER A 176 0.87 4.27 -9.23
N ALA A 177 0.74 4.21 -7.90
CA ALA A 177 1.33 5.17 -6.99
C ALA A 177 2.85 5.28 -7.17
N ARG A 178 3.55 4.14 -7.32
CA ARG A 178 4.99 4.12 -7.58
C ARG A 178 5.37 4.82 -8.87
N ILE A 179 4.70 4.49 -9.99
CA ILE A 179 4.97 5.11 -11.30
C ILE A 179 4.75 6.63 -11.25
N LEU A 180 3.71 7.07 -10.53
CA LEU A 180 3.36 8.48 -10.38
C LEU A 180 4.14 9.20 -9.27
N LYS A 181 5.04 8.49 -8.57
CA LYS A 181 5.80 8.99 -7.40
C LYS A 181 4.89 9.59 -6.32
N ILE A 182 3.79 8.91 -6.02
CA ILE A 182 2.87 9.24 -4.92
C ILE A 182 3.42 8.61 -3.62
N SER A 183 3.19 9.28 -2.48
CA SER A 183 3.66 8.83 -1.18
C SER A 183 3.11 7.45 -0.80
N ASN A 184 3.93 6.64 -0.12
CA ASN A 184 3.50 5.36 0.46
C ASN A 184 2.95 5.52 1.90
N ALA A 185 2.96 6.73 2.47
CA ALA A 185 2.49 7.02 3.84
C ALA A 185 1.16 7.80 3.81
N PRO A 186 0.14 7.42 4.60
CA PRO A 186 0.06 6.22 5.44
C PRO A 186 -0.07 4.93 4.62
N SER A 187 -0.67 5.02 3.42
CA SER A 187 -0.64 3.95 2.41
C SER A 187 -0.69 4.54 1.00
N PRO A 188 -0.15 3.85 -0.02
CA PRO A 188 -0.24 4.32 -1.40
C PRO A 188 -1.69 4.41 -1.89
N GLY A 189 -2.52 3.42 -1.54
CA GLY A 189 -3.94 3.39 -1.92
C GLY A 189 -4.74 4.57 -1.40
N TYR A 190 -4.52 4.96 -0.13
CA TYR A 190 -5.16 6.14 0.44
C TYR A 190 -4.77 7.43 -0.29
N ASN A 191 -3.49 7.60 -0.63
CA ASN A 191 -3.03 8.80 -1.34
C ASN A 191 -3.53 8.85 -2.80
N VAL A 192 -3.66 7.70 -3.47
CA VAL A 192 -4.30 7.62 -4.80
C VAL A 192 -5.77 8.03 -4.71
N GLU A 193 -6.46 7.63 -3.63
CA GLU A 193 -7.84 8.06 -3.37
C GLU A 193 -7.94 9.56 -3.14
N LEU A 194 -7.11 10.14 -2.27
CA LEU A 194 -7.10 11.60 -2.05
C LEU A 194 -6.91 12.38 -3.35
N LEU A 195 -5.96 11.95 -4.20
CA LEU A 195 -5.76 12.57 -5.51
C LEU A 195 -6.96 12.39 -6.45
N ALA A 196 -7.61 11.22 -6.44
CA ALA A 196 -8.83 10.98 -7.21
C ALA A 196 -9.97 11.91 -6.75
N ARG A 197 -10.11 12.16 -5.44
CA ARG A 197 -11.12 13.06 -4.87
C ARG A 197 -10.96 14.51 -5.32
N LYS A 198 -9.72 15.01 -5.43
CA LYS A 198 -9.46 16.36 -5.99
C LYS A 198 -10.07 16.55 -7.38
N LYS A 199 -10.19 15.48 -8.19
CA LYS A 199 -10.85 15.56 -9.51
C LYS A 199 -12.34 15.86 -9.41
N TYR A 200 -13.01 15.26 -8.44
CA TYR A 200 -14.44 15.49 -8.20
C TYR A 200 -14.70 16.95 -7.81
N LEU A 201 -13.89 17.47 -6.88
CA LEU A 201 -13.93 18.88 -6.47
C LEU A 201 -13.69 19.83 -7.64
N LEU A 202 -12.63 19.59 -8.42
CA LEU A 202 -12.36 20.36 -9.66
C LEU A 202 -13.56 20.40 -10.61
N ASN A 203 -14.28 19.29 -10.76
CA ASN A 203 -15.46 19.22 -11.63
C ASN A 203 -16.66 19.99 -11.05
N ILE A 204 -16.85 19.99 -9.72
CA ILE A 204 -17.87 20.81 -9.04
C ILE A 204 -17.57 22.30 -9.20
N LEU A 205 -16.33 22.73 -8.92
CA LEU A 205 -15.91 24.12 -9.06
C LEU A 205 -16.12 24.64 -10.49
N LYS A 206 -15.81 23.83 -11.51
CA LYS A 206 -16.11 24.16 -12.91
C LYS A 206 -17.61 24.35 -13.16
N ARG A 207 -18.46 23.46 -12.63
CA ARG A 207 -19.92 23.58 -12.78
C ARG A 207 -20.47 24.83 -12.10
N ASN A 208 -19.94 25.17 -10.91
CA ASN A 208 -20.35 26.37 -10.18
C ASN A 208 -19.90 27.65 -10.88
N LYS A 209 -18.66 27.72 -11.39
CA LYS A 209 -18.19 28.83 -12.24
C LYS A 209 -19.03 28.99 -13.51
N ASN A 210 -19.36 27.90 -14.19
CA ASN A 210 -20.25 27.95 -15.37
C ASN A 210 -21.65 28.46 -15.00
N LYS A 211 -22.23 28.04 -13.86
CA LYS A 211 -23.52 28.56 -13.37
C LYS A 211 -23.47 30.05 -13.02
N CYS A 212 -22.39 30.53 -12.38
CA CYS A 212 -22.20 31.95 -12.10
C CYS A 212 -22.01 32.78 -13.38
N ASN A 213 -21.25 32.28 -14.35
CA ASN A 213 -21.09 32.94 -15.65
C ASN A 213 -22.42 33.04 -16.39
N ILE A 214 -23.24 31.98 -16.40
CA ILE A 214 -24.59 32.00 -17.01
C ILE A 214 -25.50 33.01 -16.29
N LYS A 215 -25.46 33.10 -14.95
CA LYS A 215 -26.23 34.10 -14.19
C LYS A 215 -25.76 35.53 -14.47
N ASN A 216 -24.46 35.75 -14.64
CA ASN A 216 -23.90 37.05 -14.98
C ASN A 216 -24.23 37.45 -16.42
N GLU A 217 -24.19 36.52 -17.38
CA GLU A 217 -24.64 36.77 -18.76
C GLU A 217 -26.15 37.05 -18.84
N GLN A 218 -26.96 36.40 -18.00
CA GLN A 218 -28.40 36.69 -17.91
C GLN A 218 -28.66 38.07 -17.29
N LYS A 219 -27.93 38.45 -16.23
CA LYS A 219 -27.99 39.81 -15.67
C LYS A 219 -27.48 40.89 -16.63
N MET A 220 -26.47 40.60 -17.46
CA MET A 220 -25.97 41.51 -18.48
C MET A 220 -26.92 41.68 -19.68
N LYS A 221 -27.86 40.75 -19.89
CA LYS A 221 -28.95 40.93 -20.87
C LYS A 221 -30.13 41.72 -20.33
N GLU A 222 -30.25 41.86 -19.00
CA GLU A 222 -31.26 42.69 -18.34
C GLU A 222 -30.83 44.17 -18.19
N TYR A 223 -29.53 44.47 -18.31
CA TYR A 223 -29.00 45.83 -18.30
C TYR A 223 -28.23 46.09 -19.60
N ASP A 224 -28.78 46.91 -20.49
CA ASP A 224 -28.16 47.37 -21.76
C ASP A 224 -26.82 48.10 -21.48
N ILE A 225 -25.73 47.35 -21.39
CA ILE A 225 -24.37 47.89 -21.26
C ILE A 225 -23.65 47.74 -22.61
N ASN A 226 -23.09 48.86 -23.06
CA ASN A 226 -22.55 49.09 -24.40
C ASN A 226 -21.34 48.15 -24.74
N PRO A 227 -21.29 47.50 -25.92
CA PRO A 227 -20.31 46.43 -26.21
C PRO A 227 -18.84 46.85 -26.36
N ASN A 228 -18.54 48.16 -26.37
CA ASN A 228 -17.22 48.65 -26.78
C ASN A 228 -16.20 48.84 -25.64
N GLU A 229 -16.59 48.70 -24.37
CA GLU A 229 -15.63 48.72 -23.25
C GLU A 229 -15.08 47.33 -22.87
N LEU A 230 -15.61 46.24 -23.47
CA LEU A 230 -15.24 44.87 -23.11
C LEU A 230 -14.01 44.29 -23.83
N ASN A 231 -13.52 44.95 -24.89
CA ASN A 231 -12.40 44.43 -25.68
C ASN A 231 -11.04 44.49 -24.96
N ASN A 232 -10.96 45.15 -23.80
CA ASN A 232 -9.74 45.16 -22.97
C ASN A 232 -9.73 44.15 -21.82
N ILE A 233 -10.83 43.41 -21.58
CA ILE A 233 -10.89 42.35 -20.56
C ILE A 233 -10.79 40.95 -21.20
N GLN A 234 -11.06 40.82 -22.51
CA GLN A 234 -11.01 39.53 -23.23
C GLN A 234 -9.64 39.14 -23.82
N MET A 235 -8.56 39.80 -23.42
CA MET A 235 -7.20 39.48 -23.91
C MET A 235 -6.29 38.99 -22.77
N ASN A 236 -6.65 37.85 -22.17
CA ASN A 236 -5.67 36.96 -21.50
C ASN A 236 -6.17 35.52 -21.22
N ASP A 237 -7.38 35.13 -21.62
CA ASP A 237 -7.90 33.76 -21.45
C ASP A 237 -7.46 32.78 -22.58
N ASN A 238 -6.21 32.89 -23.02
CA ASN A 238 -5.58 31.89 -23.90
C ASN A 238 -4.96 30.71 -23.13
N ASN A 239 -5.27 30.56 -21.84
CA ASN A 239 -5.08 29.29 -21.15
C ASN A 239 -6.15 28.32 -21.63
N LYS A 240 -5.84 27.58 -22.71
CA LYS A 240 -6.44 26.28 -22.97
C LYS A 240 -6.29 25.44 -21.69
N PHE A 241 -7.27 25.51 -20.80
CA PHE A 241 -7.48 24.49 -19.80
C PHE A 241 -7.76 23.22 -20.61
N ASP A 242 -6.72 22.40 -20.82
CA ASP A 242 -6.85 21.09 -21.44
C ASP A 242 -8.09 20.40 -20.85
N ASP A 243 -8.96 19.89 -21.72
CA ASP A 243 -10.28 19.39 -21.34
C ASP A 243 -10.12 18.05 -20.60
N PHE A 244 -9.78 18.13 -19.32
CA PHE A 244 -9.56 16.96 -18.46
C PHE A 244 -10.89 16.31 -18.03
N THR A 245 -12.02 16.61 -18.67
CA THR A 245 -13.35 16.12 -18.27
C THR A 245 -13.57 14.65 -18.62
N GLU A 246 -12.90 14.15 -19.65
CA GLU A 246 -13.02 12.76 -20.09
C GLU A 246 -12.18 11.79 -19.25
N LEU A 247 -12.74 10.61 -18.99
CA LEU A 247 -12.06 9.49 -18.39
C LEU A 247 -10.96 8.99 -19.33
N LEU A 248 -9.76 8.78 -18.79
CA LEU A 248 -8.69 8.10 -19.53
C LEU A 248 -9.08 6.64 -19.75
N PHE A 249 -8.87 6.16 -20.97
CA PHE A 249 -9.16 4.78 -21.32
C PHE A 249 -8.24 3.80 -20.59
N PHE A 250 -8.82 2.87 -19.84
CA PHE A 250 -8.14 1.67 -19.35
C PHE A 250 -8.84 0.43 -19.90
N PRO A 251 -8.10 -0.67 -20.14
CA PRO A 251 -8.69 -1.90 -20.64
C PRO A 251 -9.66 -2.47 -19.60
N TYR A 252 -10.90 -2.73 -20.01
CA TYR A 252 -11.93 -3.33 -19.15
C TYR A 252 -11.95 -4.84 -19.36
N THR A 253 -11.34 -5.60 -18.44
CA THR A 253 -11.01 -7.02 -18.69
C THR A 253 -11.62 -7.97 -17.66
N ILE A 254 -12.85 -8.38 -17.94
CA ILE A 254 -13.60 -9.37 -17.15
C ILE A 254 -13.75 -10.65 -17.98
N LYS A 255 -13.54 -11.81 -17.35
CA LYS A 255 -13.75 -13.14 -17.93
C LYS A 255 -14.62 -13.96 -16.98
N GLY A 256 -15.93 -14.03 -17.25
CA GLY A 256 -16.86 -14.68 -16.33
C GLY A 256 -16.95 -13.92 -15.00
N MET A 257 -16.52 -14.52 -13.90
CA MET A 257 -16.39 -13.86 -12.59
C MET A 257 -14.95 -13.46 -12.26
N ASP A 258 -14.01 -13.77 -13.15
CA ASP A 258 -12.60 -13.44 -12.99
C ASP A 258 -12.25 -12.11 -13.64
N ILE A 259 -11.18 -11.48 -13.13
CA ILE A 259 -10.68 -10.20 -13.64
C ILE A 259 -9.18 -10.26 -13.89
N SER A 260 -8.71 -9.35 -14.73
CA SER A 260 -7.28 -9.20 -15.03
C SER A 260 -6.92 -7.72 -14.96
N PHE A 261 -5.70 -7.44 -14.53
CA PHE A 261 -5.17 -6.07 -14.50
C PHE A 261 -3.78 -5.96 -15.13
N SER A 262 -3.30 -7.04 -15.76
CA SER A 262 -2.06 -7.00 -16.53
C SER A 262 -2.08 -5.90 -17.60
N GLY A 263 -1.00 -5.12 -17.67
CA GLY A 263 -0.84 -4.04 -18.64
C GLY A 263 -1.33 -2.66 -18.17
N TYR A 264 -1.99 -2.54 -17.01
CA TYR A 264 -2.38 -1.23 -16.47
C TYR A 264 -1.18 -0.31 -16.25
N ASP A 265 -0.05 -0.86 -15.80
CA ASP A 265 1.22 -0.15 -15.64
C ASP A 265 1.73 0.48 -16.95
N PHE A 266 1.57 -0.21 -18.08
CA PHE A 266 1.87 0.33 -19.40
C PHE A 266 1.00 1.54 -19.74
N TYR A 267 -0.32 1.48 -19.50
CA TYR A 267 -1.22 2.61 -19.75
C TYR A 267 -0.88 3.82 -18.88
N ILE A 268 -0.63 3.59 -17.58
CA ILE A 268 -0.25 4.66 -16.65
C ILE A 268 1.05 5.31 -17.09
N THR A 269 2.08 4.50 -17.38
CA THR A 269 3.37 4.99 -17.86
C THR A 269 3.17 5.77 -19.17
N LYS A 270 2.41 5.26 -20.13
CA LYS A 270 2.12 5.96 -21.39
C LYS A 270 1.41 7.30 -21.17
N TYR A 271 0.41 7.34 -20.28
CA TYR A 271 -0.33 8.56 -19.97
C TYR A 271 0.50 9.58 -19.22
N PHE A 272 1.47 9.15 -18.42
CA PHE A 272 2.39 10.00 -17.69
C PHE A 272 3.59 10.46 -18.54
N SER A 273 4.22 9.58 -19.32
CA SER A 273 5.35 9.90 -20.20
C SER A 273 4.99 10.81 -21.38
N LYS A 274 3.78 10.69 -21.95
CA LYS A 274 3.30 11.62 -22.99
C LYS A 274 3.34 13.08 -22.51
N TYR A 275 3.18 13.34 -21.21
CA TYR A 275 3.28 14.67 -20.61
C TYR A 275 4.74 15.12 -20.47
N MET A 276 5.63 14.26 -19.92
CA MET A 276 7.06 14.58 -19.79
C MET A 276 7.70 14.98 -21.14
N ASN A 277 7.27 14.33 -22.23
CA ASN A 277 7.75 14.62 -23.58
C ASN A 277 7.13 15.88 -24.24
N LYS A 278 5.98 16.38 -23.76
CA LYS A 278 5.45 17.69 -24.20
C LYS A 278 6.30 18.82 -23.62
N LYS A 279 6.66 18.75 -22.33
CA LYS A 279 7.54 19.71 -21.65
C LYS A 279 8.94 19.78 -22.27
N SER A 280 9.56 18.64 -22.61
CA SER A 280 10.87 18.66 -23.27
C SER A 280 10.84 19.33 -24.66
N LYS A 281 9.73 19.19 -25.40
CA LYS A 281 9.51 19.88 -26.68
C LYS A 281 9.21 21.38 -26.51
N GLU A 282 8.50 21.79 -25.47
CA GLU A 282 8.23 23.20 -25.17
C GLU A 282 9.45 23.94 -24.60
N VAL A 283 10.22 23.31 -23.71
CA VAL A 283 11.50 23.83 -23.21
C VAL A 283 12.52 23.94 -24.36
N ASN A 284 12.54 22.99 -25.30
CA ASN A 284 13.38 23.09 -26.50
C ASN A 284 12.89 24.15 -27.50
N LYS A 285 11.57 24.43 -27.57
CA LYS A 285 11.03 25.57 -28.33
C LYS A 285 11.32 26.92 -27.65
N GLY A 286 11.31 26.96 -26.32
CA GLY A 286 11.73 28.12 -25.52
C GLY A 286 13.21 28.43 -25.68
N LYS A 287 14.07 27.40 -25.66
CA LYS A 287 15.51 27.52 -25.96
C LYS A 287 15.81 27.89 -27.41
N LYS A 288 15.01 27.44 -28.38
CA LYS A 288 15.08 27.93 -29.77
C LYS A 288 14.66 29.39 -29.89
N LYS A 289 13.60 29.84 -29.19
CA LYS A 289 13.18 31.25 -29.18
C LYS A 289 14.16 32.19 -28.46
N THR A 290 14.86 31.74 -27.42
CA THR A 290 15.93 32.52 -26.77
C THR A 290 17.24 32.50 -27.56
N ALA A 291 17.54 31.41 -28.28
CA ALA A 291 18.62 31.37 -29.26
C ALA A 291 18.34 32.32 -30.45
N ASP A 292 17.11 32.36 -30.97
CA ASP A 292 16.73 33.27 -32.07
C ASP A 292 16.65 34.75 -31.62
N ARG A 293 16.30 35.03 -30.36
CA ARG A 293 16.37 36.40 -29.80
C ARG A 293 17.81 36.86 -29.56
N SER A 294 18.68 35.99 -29.04
CA SER A 294 20.11 36.31 -28.87
C SER A 294 20.88 36.36 -30.20
N PHE A 295 20.39 35.70 -31.25
CA PHE A 295 20.89 35.85 -32.63
C PHE A 295 20.43 37.14 -33.32
N ASN A 296 19.27 37.69 -32.94
CA ASN A 296 18.74 38.94 -33.51
C ASN A 296 19.22 40.21 -32.77
N GLU A 297 19.59 40.13 -31.48
CA GLU A 297 20.23 41.26 -30.77
C GLU A 297 21.72 41.40 -31.11
N LYS A 298 22.43 40.32 -31.45
CA LYS A 298 23.82 40.39 -31.95
C LYS A 298 23.96 40.80 -33.42
N ARG A 299 22.86 41.04 -34.13
CA ARG A 299 22.85 41.50 -35.53
C ARG A 299 22.71 43.01 -35.70
N LYS A 300 22.68 43.80 -34.62
CA LYS A 300 22.67 45.27 -34.71
C LYS A 300 24.00 45.97 -34.37
N ASP A 301 24.99 45.27 -33.83
CA ASP A 301 26.27 45.89 -33.40
C ASP A 301 27.53 45.34 -34.09
N ASN A 302 27.43 44.71 -35.27
CA ASN A 302 28.63 44.32 -36.03
C ASN A 302 28.41 44.40 -37.54
N GLN A 303 28.06 45.58 -38.02
CA GLN A 303 28.38 46.01 -39.38
C GLN A 303 29.66 46.85 -39.30
N ASN A 304 30.84 46.21 -39.36
CA ASN A 304 32.06 46.81 -39.95
C ASN A 304 33.28 45.88 -40.08
N ASP A 305 33.30 44.66 -39.53
CA ASP A 305 34.55 43.85 -39.52
C ASP A 305 34.59 42.60 -40.42
N ASN A 306 33.65 42.43 -41.35
CA ASN A 306 33.58 41.23 -42.21
C ASN A 306 33.98 41.46 -43.69
N GLN A 307 34.78 42.48 -43.97
CA GLN A 307 35.34 42.68 -45.32
C GLN A 307 36.84 42.32 -45.45
N ILE A 308 37.50 41.91 -44.35
CA ILE A 308 38.95 41.61 -44.35
C ILE A 308 39.26 40.10 -44.23
N LYS A 309 38.37 39.25 -43.68
CA LYS A 309 38.63 37.80 -43.54
C LYS A 309 38.10 36.91 -44.67
N PHE A 310 37.57 37.50 -45.74
CA PHE A 310 37.09 36.76 -46.92
C PHE A 310 38.14 36.60 -48.03
N ASN A 311 39.29 37.29 -47.93
CA ASN A 311 40.37 37.20 -48.92
C ASN A 311 41.53 36.28 -48.52
N GLU A 312 41.65 35.82 -47.26
CA GLU A 312 42.73 34.89 -46.86
C GLU A 312 42.35 33.40 -46.95
N LYS A 313 41.04 33.06 -47.04
CA LYS A 313 40.60 31.67 -47.22
C LYS A 313 40.50 31.21 -48.67
N LYS A 314 40.50 32.13 -49.63
CA LYS A 314 40.51 31.82 -51.07
C LYS A 314 41.90 31.50 -51.65
N GLN A 315 42.96 31.57 -50.84
CA GLN A 315 44.32 31.22 -51.24
C GLN A 315 44.81 29.86 -50.71
N LYS A 316 44.12 29.24 -49.73
CA LYS A 316 44.48 27.91 -49.19
C LYS A 316 43.66 26.72 -49.73
N GLU A 317 42.56 26.97 -50.44
CA GLU A 317 41.76 25.91 -51.08
C GLU A 317 42.17 25.63 -52.55
N LYS A 318 43.31 26.19 -53.00
CA LYS A 318 43.88 25.93 -54.34
C LYS A 318 45.14 25.05 -54.34
N GLU A 319 45.65 24.62 -53.18
CA GLU A 319 46.85 23.76 -53.10
C GLU A 319 46.57 22.31 -52.62
N GLU A 320 45.33 21.94 -52.27
CA GLU A 320 44.96 20.56 -51.88
C GLU A 320 44.13 19.82 -52.95
N LYS A 321 44.37 20.10 -54.24
CA LYS A 321 43.70 19.42 -55.37
C LYS A 321 44.61 18.68 -56.35
N GLU A 322 45.86 18.41 -55.96
CA GLU A 322 46.77 17.54 -56.70
C GLU A 322 47.45 16.53 -55.75
N GLU A 323 46.68 15.67 -55.07
CA GLU A 323 47.24 14.45 -54.44
C GLU A 323 46.16 13.40 -54.14
N LYS A 324 45.27 13.16 -55.10
CA LYS A 324 44.30 12.05 -55.06
C LYS A 324 44.28 11.31 -56.39
N ASP A 325 45.40 10.67 -56.71
CA ASP A 325 45.48 9.57 -57.66
C ASP A 325 46.60 8.62 -57.22
N THR A 326 46.34 7.81 -56.20
CA THR A 326 46.91 6.47 -55.95
C THR A 326 46.30 5.94 -54.65
N TYR A 327 46.14 4.62 -54.54
CA TYR A 327 45.43 3.87 -53.49
C TYR A 327 43.93 3.62 -53.68
N SER A 328 43.57 3.16 -54.89
CA SER A 328 42.49 2.20 -55.08
C SER A 328 43.11 0.83 -55.43
N ASN A 329 43.35 0.00 -54.41
CA ASN A 329 43.43 -1.46 -54.53
C ASN A 329 43.72 -2.10 -53.16
N ARG A 330 42.65 -2.49 -52.43
CA ARG A 330 42.51 -3.80 -51.78
C ARG A 330 41.21 -3.89 -50.98
N ASN A 331 40.53 -5.03 -51.17
CA ASN A 331 39.49 -5.65 -50.36
C ASN A 331 38.02 -5.24 -50.61
N LYS A 332 37.51 -5.75 -51.75
CA LYS A 332 36.13 -6.18 -51.96
C LYS A 332 35.94 -7.66 -51.52
N LYS A 333 34.92 -7.93 -50.70
CA LYS A 333 34.05 -9.14 -50.54
C LYS A 333 33.56 -9.14 -49.07
N CYS A 334 32.29 -9.29 -48.71
CA CYS A 334 31.22 -10.12 -49.27
C CYS A 334 29.82 -9.56 -48.93
N LYS A 335 28.85 -10.00 -49.73
CA LYS A 335 27.41 -9.71 -49.67
C LYS A 335 26.66 -10.60 -48.66
N ILE A 336 25.50 -10.07 -48.27
CA ILE A 336 24.32 -10.61 -47.58
C ILE A 336 23.90 -12.03 -48.02
N LYS A 337 23.52 -12.88 -47.04
CA LYS A 337 22.48 -13.93 -47.16
C LYS A 337 21.76 -14.14 -45.81
N ASN A 338 20.43 -14.27 -45.88
CA ASN A 338 19.49 -14.69 -44.84
C ASN A 338 19.80 -16.10 -44.33
N VAL A 339 19.65 -16.35 -43.01
CA VAL A 339 19.24 -17.65 -42.45
C VAL A 339 18.50 -17.40 -41.11
N SER A 340 17.18 -17.57 -41.14
CA SER A 340 16.37 -18.02 -40.01
C SER A 340 16.67 -19.50 -39.76
N GLU A 341 16.49 -19.96 -38.51
CA GLU A 341 16.75 -21.34 -38.02
C GLU A 341 18.20 -21.61 -37.59
N GLN A 342 18.52 -21.27 -36.33
CA GLN A 342 19.45 -21.99 -35.45
C GLN A 342 19.60 -21.24 -34.11
N THR A 343 18.59 -21.34 -33.26
CA THR A 343 18.73 -21.14 -31.80
C THR A 343 17.77 -22.09 -31.09
N THR A 344 17.94 -23.37 -31.40
CA THR A 344 17.33 -24.50 -30.69
C THR A 344 18.42 -25.52 -30.41
N GLN A 345 19.52 -25.10 -29.77
CA GLN A 345 20.60 -26.00 -29.33
C GLN A 345 21.64 -25.30 -28.43
N VAL A 346 21.21 -24.60 -27.36
CA VAL A 346 22.14 -24.20 -26.26
C VAL A 346 21.54 -24.37 -24.85
N ASN A 347 20.25 -24.69 -24.69
CA ASN A 347 19.62 -24.86 -23.36
C ASN A 347 19.30 -26.32 -22.98
N GLN A 348 20.20 -27.27 -23.26
CA GLN A 348 20.07 -28.66 -22.80
C GLN A 348 21.26 -29.20 -21.98
N ASN A 349 22.17 -28.35 -21.50
CA ASN A 349 23.35 -28.80 -20.72
C ASN A 349 23.48 -28.17 -19.31
N ILE A 350 22.38 -27.80 -18.64
CA ILE A 350 22.41 -27.37 -17.21
C ILE A 350 21.41 -28.15 -16.34
N ASN A 351 20.86 -29.27 -16.81
CA ASN A 351 19.93 -30.12 -16.04
C ASN A 351 20.43 -31.57 -15.85
N HIS A 352 21.73 -31.78 -15.66
CA HIS A 352 22.27 -33.12 -15.44
C HIS A 352 23.49 -33.18 -14.52
N VAL A 353 23.55 -32.38 -13.44
CA VAL A 353 24.46 -32.62 -12.32
C VAL A 353 23.81 -32.11 -11.04
N TYR A 354 22.78 -32.78 -10.52
CA TYR A 354 22.36 -32.72 -9.11
C TYR A 354 21.24 -33.75 -8.89
N ASN A 355 21.63 -35.02 -8.91
CA ASN A 355 20.98 -36.09 -8.16
C ASN A 355 21.94 -37.28 -8.12
N GLN A 356 22.07 -37.88 -6.94
CA GLN A 356 23.01 -38.94 -6.54
C GLN A 356 24.37 -38.44 -6.04
N ASN A 357 24.48 -38.21 -4.73
CA ASN A 357 25.14 -39.17 -3.84
C ASN A 357 24.89 -38.81 -2.38
N GLU A 358 24.40 -39.81 -1.66
CA GLU A 358 24.28 -39.88 -0.21
C GLU A 358 25.67 -39.94 0.46
N LEU A 359 25.71 -39.42 1.69
CA LEU A 359 26.57 -39.79 2.83
C LEU A 359 28.09 -39.88 2.60
N ASP A 360 28.83 -38.95 3.21
CA ASP A 360 29.95 -39.33 4.08
C ASP A 360 30.25 -38.26 5.15
N ASN A 361 30.31 -38.73 6.40
CA ASN A 361 30.62 -37.99 7.61
C ASN A 361 32.13 -37.76 7.74
N GLU A 362 32.67 -36.63 7.28
CA GLU A 362 34.04 -36.24 7.66
C GLU A 362 34.41 -34.74 7.53
N THR A 363 33.44 -33.84 7.40
CA THR A 363 33.69 -32.39 7.23
C THR A 363 33.18 -31.53 8.38
N PHE A 364 33.21 -32.07 9.61
CA PHE A 364 32.84 -31.36 10.84
C PHE A 364 34.01 -31.19 11.84
N LYS A 365 35.26 -31.24 11.38
CA LYS A 365 36.45 -31.19 12.27
C LYS A 365 37.52 -30.13 12.01
N ASN A 366 37.32 -29.20 11.07
CA ASN A 366 38.37 -28.22 10.70
C ASN A 366 38.00 -26.73 10.84
N ILE A 367 37.12 -26.38 11.78
CA ILE A 367 36.95 -24.97 12.23
C ILE A 367 37.01 -24.94 13.76
N GLU A 368 38.06 -25.53 14.31
CA GLU A 368 38.38 -25.47 15.74
C GLU A 368 39.89 -25.65 15.93
N LEU A 369 40.68 -24.84 15.21
CA LEU A 369 42.15 -24.77 15.31
C LEU A 369 42.62 -23.58 14.48
N LEU A 370 42.41 -22.37 14.99
CA LEU A 370 43.12 -21.13 14.59
C LEU A 370 42.81 -19.94 15.53
N ASN A 371 42.44 -20.24 16.79
CA ASN A 371 42.61 -19.31 17.91
C ASN A 371 43.81 -19.83 18.69
N ASP A 372 44.99 -19.27 18.44
CA ASP A 372 46.11 -19.18 19.39
C ASP A 372 47.29 -18.47 18.71
N ASN A 373 47.43 -17.17 18.99
CA ASN A 373 48.66 -16.53 19.48
C ASN A 373 48.65 -14.99 19.34
N ASN A 374 48.41 -14.34 20.49
CA ASN A 374 49.16 -13.20 21.08
C ASN A 374 49.02 -11.76 20.56
N LYS A 375 48.45 -10.88 21.39
CA LYS A 375 49.12 -9.96 22.37
C LYS A 375 48.07 -8.99 22.96
N ILE A 376 47.66 -9.11 24.22
CA ILE A 376 48.19 -8.47 25.46
C ILE A 376 48.42 -6.95 25.33
N ASP A 377 47.59 -6.15 26.01
CA ASP A 377 48.02 -5.29 27.14
C ASP A 377 46.81 -4.87 28.02
N ASP A 378 46.93 -5.20 29.32
CA ASP A 378 46.05 -4.87 30.44
C ASP A 378 46.49 -3.55 31.10
N VAL A 379 45.55 -2.68 31.49
CA VAL A 379 45.68 -1.86 32.72
C VAL A 379 44.33 -1.75 33.44
N LYS A 380 44.32 -2.25 34.68
CA LYS A 380 43.28 -2.20 35.73
C LYS A 380 42.94 -0.73 36.11
N VAL A 381 41.82 -0.39 36.77
CA VAL A 381 41.66 -0.45 38.25
C VAL A 381 40.30 0.18 38.66
N LYS A 382 39.55 -0.59 39.47
CA LYS A 382 38.67 -0.31 40.64
C LYS A 382 37.53 0.72 40.61
N GLU A 383 36.38 0.21 41.07
CA GLU A 383 35.32 0.89 41.81
C GLU A 383 35.83 1.51 43.12
N ASP A 384 35.34 2.69 43.47
CA ASP A 384 35.28 3.18 44.85
C ASP A 384 33.92 3.83 45.12
N ILE A 385 33.24 3.29 46.12
CA ILE A 385 32.05 3.82 46.78
C ILE A 385 32.54 4.75 47.88
N THR A 386 32.06 6.00 47.92
CA THR A 386 32.06 6.78 49.16
C THR A 386 30.72 7.50 49.36
N ASN A 387 30.08 7.15 50.47
CA ASN A 387 29.00 7.90 51.11
C ASN A 387 29.55 9.22 51.66
N ASN A 388 28.78 10.30 51.59
CA ASN A 388 28.75 11.30 52.65
C ASN A 388 27.37 11.96 52.74
N ASN A 389 26.80 11.85 53.95
CA ASN A 389 25.61 12.54 54.42
C ASN A 389 25.91 14.03 54.70
N ASN A 390 24.91 14.90 54.49
CA ASN A 390 24.32 15.79 55.52
C ASN A 390 23.61 17.02 54.90
N GLY A 391 22.38 17.29 55.38
CA GLY A 391 22.05 18.61 55.89
C GLY A 391 21.11 19.53 55.10
N ASN A 392 19.85 19.55 55.54
CA ASN A 392 18.97 20.71 55.78
C ASN A 392 18.48 21.65 54.66
N VAL A 393 17.14 21.58 54.46
CA VAL A 393 16.11 22.64 54.62
C VAL A 393 16.49 24.08 54.25
N GLN A 394 15.79 24.64 53.24
CA GLN A 394 15.01 25.88 53.37
C GLN A 394 14.08 26.09 52.15
N ASN A 395 12.78 26.23 52.43
CA ASN A 395 11.79 26.90 51.58
C ASN A 395 12.15 28.39 51.44
N ILE A 396 11.76 29.04 50.33
CA ILE A 396 11.06 30.35 50.27
C ILE A 396 10.90 30.85 48.81
N ASN A 397 9.63 31.15 48.49
CA ASN A 397 9.04 32.15 47.57
C ASN A 397 8.94 31.90 46.05
N ASP A 398 7.69 31.60 45.65
CA ASP A 398 6.72 32.47 44.95
C ASP A 398 7.08 33.18 43.63
N ASP A 399 6.15 32.90 42.68
CA ASP A 399 5.53 33.75 41.65
C ASP A 399 6.20 34.00 40.27
N ASP A 400 5.34 33.76 39.27
CA ASP A 400 5.19 34.39 37.95
C ASP A 400 5.55 33.61 36.65
N ASP A 401 4.45 33.31 35.94
CA ASP A 401 4.17 33.43 34.50
C ASP A 401 4.84 32.53 33.43
N ASP A 402 3.97 31.69 32.84
CA ASP A 402 3.68 31.53 31.40
C ASP A 402 4.81 31.78 30.38
N ASN A 403 5.34 30.69 29.81
CA ASN A 403 5.09 30.33 28.40
C ASN A 403 5.85 29.06 28.01
N SER A 404 5.09 27.99 27.72
CA SER A 404 5.63 26.74 27.20
C SER A 404 5.90 26.83 25.69
N SER A 405 7.17 26.86 25.33
CA SER A 405 7.65 26.41 24.02
C SER A 405 9.00 25.72 24.22
N ASN A 406 8.97 24.43 24.50
CA ASN A 406 10.17 23.61 24.51
C ASN A 406 9.95 22.35 23.67
N THR A 407 10.51 22.43 22.47
CA THR A 407 10.91 21.34 21.58
C THR A 407 11.66 20.26 22.36
N PHE A 408 10.99 19.13 22.59
CA PHE A 408 11.66 17.91 23.05
C PHE A 408 12.35 17.22 21.86
N GLU A 409 13.56 17.68 21.52
CA GLU A 409 14.53 16.85 20.80
C GLU A 409 15.05 15.76 21.76
N LYS A 410 14.35 14.62 21.82
CA LYS A 410 14.94 13.41 22.37
C LYS A 410 15.86 12.80 21.33
N ASN A 411 17.16 12.85 21.63
CA ASN A 411 18.25 12.13 20.99
C ASN A 411 17.88 10.67 20.64
N ASN A 412 17.41 10.44 19.41
CA ASN A 412 17.32 9.11 18.82
C ASN A 412 18.73 8.69 18.41
N LYS A 413 19.41 7.91 19.26
CA LYS A 413 20.52 7.06 18.80
C LYS A 413 19.95 6.06 17.79
N LEU A 414 20.05 6.40 16.51
CA LEU A 414 19.68 5.56 15.38
C LEU A 414 20.65 4.36 15.35
N PHE A 415 20.31 3.28 16.03
CA PHE A 415 21.01 2.01 15.84
C PHE A 415 20.74 1.54 14.41
N TYR A 416 21.77 1.55 13.56
CA TYR A 416 21.71 0.99 12.21
C TYR A 416 21.47 -0.52 12.31
N VAL A 417 20.21 -0.94 12.28
CA VAL A 417 19.86 -2.36 12.13
C VAL A 417 20.16 -2.74 10.69
N ALA A 418 21.10 -3.67 10.50
CA ALA A 418 21.49 -4.13 9.17
C ALA A 418 20.27 -4.63 8.38
N GLY A 419 19.89 -3.89 7.34
CA GLY A 419 18.80 -4.24 6.43
C GLY A 419 17.48 -3.50 6.65
N LEU A 420 17.34 -2.63 7.66
CA LEU A 420 16.22 -1.72 7.75
C LEU A 420 16.52 -0.46 6.91
N LYS A 421 15.88 -0.36 5.74
CA LYS A 421 15.83 0.88 4.94
C LYS A 421 14.35 1.26 4.86
N GLY A 422 13.98 2.53 5.03
CA GLY A 422 12.58 2.98 5.04
C GLY A 422 12.08 3.46 6.40
N ASN A 423 10.88 4.06 6.40
CA ASN A 423 10.23 4.61 7.59
C ASN A 423 9.23 3.62 8.18
N SER A 424 8.77 3.89 9.40
CA SER A 424 7.66 3.14 10.01
C SER A 424 6.80 4.05 10.88
N TYR A 425 5.50 3.82 10.88
CA TYR A 425 4.59 4.43 11.85
C TYR A 425 3.92 3.37 12.72
N TYR A 426 3.48 3.83 13.89
CA TYR A 426 2.89 3.01 14.94
C TYR A 426 1.46 3.44 15.21
N GLU A 427 0.57 2.48 15.29
CA GLU A 427 -0.82 2.69 15.65
C GLU A 427 -1.09 1.93 16.94
N ASP A 428 -1.46 2.68 17.97
CA ASP A 428 -1.59 2.18 19.32
C ASP A 428 -3.04 1.84 19.65
N ASN A 429 -3.29 0.57 20.00
CA ASN A 429 -4.58 0.06 20.49
C ASN A 429 -5.82 0.43 19.66
N ILE A 430 -5.83 0.01 18.39
CA ILE A 430 -6.91 0.27 17.44
C ILE A 430 -8.06 -0.74 17.68
N ILE A 431 -9.03 -0.36 18.51
CA ILE A 431 -10.23 -1.15 18.80
C ILE A 431 -11.43 -0.39 18.27
N PHE A 432 -12.31 -1.10 17.55
CA PHE A 432 -13.55 -0.52 17.05
C PHE A 432 -14.61 -0.55 18.13
N GLU A 433 -15.26 0.59 18.32
CA GLU A 433 -16.50 0.70 19.05
C GLU A 433 -17.67 0.56 18.05
N SER A 434 -18.47 -0.48 18.28
CA SER A 434 -19.64 -0.84 17.46
C SER A 434 -20.94 -0.17 17.91
N GLU A 435 -20.91 0.57 19.02
CA GLU A 435 -22.10 1.24 19.54
C GLU A 435 -22.63 2.21 18.47
N HIS A 436 -23.85 1.95 18.00
CA HIS A 436 -24.63 2.76 17.05
C HIS A 436 -24.31 2.66 15.54
N LYS A 437 -23.71 1.56 15.05
CA LYS A 437 -23.42 1.38 13.61
C LYS A 437 -24.24 0.25 12.98
N GLU A 438 -25.08 0.60 12.00
CA GLU A 438 -25.91 -0.34 11.23
C GLU A 438 -25.29 -0.68 9.87
N ASN A 439 -25.60 -1.88 9.34
CA ASN A 439 -25.25 -2.24 7.97
C ASN A 439 -26.14 -1.51 6.97
N TYR A 440 -25.61 -1.28 5.77
CA TYR A 440 -26.38 -0.64 4.73
C TYR A 440 -27.47 -1.59 4.22
N GLY A 441 -28.73 -1.14 4.26
CA GLY A 441 -29.91 -1.94 3.91
C GLY A 441 -30.41 -2.84 5.05
N GLU A 442 -29.94 -2.68 6.29
CA GLU A 442 -30.35 -3.52 7.42
C GLU A 442 -31.85 -3.42 7.76
N ASN A 443 -32.41 -2.20 7.67
CA ASN A 443 -33.81 -1.88 7.98
C ASN A 443 -34.75 -1.82 6.75
N ASP A 444 -34.34 -2.37 5.59
CA ASP A 444 -35.01 -2.21 4.28
C ASP A 444 -35.18 -0.74 3.81
N GLU A 445 -34.73 0.23 4.61
CA GLU A 445 -34.62 1.65 4.26
C GLU A 445 -33.22 1.95 3.72
N TYR A 446 -33.16 2.31 2.45
CA TYR A 446 -31.95 2.83 1.81
C TYR A 446 -31.91 4.35 1.93
N ASN A 447 -31.77 4.84 3.17
CA ASN A 447 -31.55 6.26 3.41
C ASN A 447 -30.14 6.63 2.97
N ASP A 448 -30.01 7.71 2.22
CA ASP A 448 -28.69 8.23 1.81
C ASP A 448 -27.89 8.75 3.04
N ASP A 449 -28.57 8.95 4.18
CA ASP A 449 -28.02 9.36 5.49
C ASP A 449 -27.71 8.19 6.45
N ASN A 450 -28.07 6.94 6.11
CA ASN A 450 -27.72 5.77 6.94
C ASN A 450 -26.26 5.37 6.64
N CYS A 451 -25.35 6.21 7.13
CA CYS A 451 -23.92 6.06 6.98
C CYS A 451 -23.41 4.83 7.73
N SER A 452 -22.99 3.83 6.95
CA SER A 452 -22.09 2.76 7.37
C SER A 452 -20.84 3.33 8.05
N ILE A 453 -20.83 3.53 9.37
CA ILE A 453 -19.83 4.38 10.04
C ILE A 453 -19.94 5.81 9.46
N GLU A 454 -19.81 6.85 10.28
CA GLU A 454 -19.34 8.14 9.76
C GLU A 454 -17.90 7.92 9.26
N THR A 455 -17.74 7.24 8.14
CA THR A 455 -16.53 7.43 7.34
C THR A 455 -16.57 8.88 6.88
N ALA A 456 -15.41 9.50 6.68
CA ALA A 456 -15.29 10.81 6.08
C ALA A 456 -15.77 10.85 4.61
N SER A 457 -16.85 10.14 4.26
CA SER A 457 -17.63 10.27 3.05
C SER A 457 -18.60 11.45 3.15
N ASP A 458 -19.06 11.83 4.34
CA ASP A 458 -19.93 13.02 4.47
C ASP A 458 -19.12 14.33 4.41
N PHE A 459 -17.79 14.20 4.36
CA PHE A 459 -16.84 15.25 4.01
C PHE A 459 -16.89 15.64 2.52
N TYR A 460 -17.59 14.90 1.64
CA TYR A 460 -17.71 15.27 0.23
C TYR A 460 -18.51 16.57 0.00
N GLU A 461 -19.21 17.09 1.03
CA GLU A 461 -19.98 18.33 0.94
C GLU A 461 -19.65 19.39 2.00
N LYS A 462 -18.82 19.11 3.02
CA LYS A 462 -18.68 20.01 4.19
C LYS A 462 -17.36 20.75 4.35
N SER A 463 -16.32 20.47 3.57
CA SER A 463 -15.03 21.20 3.64
C SER A 463 -14.76 21.95 2.33
N PHE A 464 -15.60 22.93 2.00
CA PHE A 464 -15.46 23.73 0.79
C PHE A 464 -14.47 24.90 0.93
N ASP A 465 -14.26 25.41 2.15
CA ASP A 465 -13.67 26.75 2.31
C ASP A 465 -12.13 26.75 2.40
N GLU A 466 -11.50 25.68 2.92
CA GLU A 466 -10.03 25.60 3.00
C GLU A 466 -9.37 24.95 1.77
N GLU A 467 -10.05 24.00 1.09
CA GLU A 467 -9.48 23.29 -0.07
C GLU A 467 -9.60 24.07 -1.40
N GLU A 468 -10.45 25.10 -1.49
CA GLU A 468 -10.65 25.86 -2.74
C GLU A 468 -9.37 26.60 -3.19
N HIS A 469 -8.60 27.14 -2.25
CA HIS A 469 -7.38 27.89 -2.54
C HIS A 469 -6.25 27.00 -3.10
N ASP A 470 -6.06 25.80 -2.55
CA ASP A 470 -5.04 24.83 -3.01
C ASP A 470 -5.32 24.23 -4.39
N ILE A 471 -6.59 24.21 -4.82
CA ILE A 471 -7.01 23.60 -6.09
C ILE A 471 -6.75 24.52 -7.29
N ILE A 472 -6.69 25.84 -7.08
CA ILE A 472 -6.55 26.84 -8.15
C ILE A 472 -5.12 26.86 -8.74
N ASP A 473 -4.10 26.58 -7.91
CA ASP A 473 -2.68 26.66 -8.29
C ASP A 473 -2.01 25.30 -8.59
N LEU A 474 -2.79 24.28 -8.96
CA LEU A 474 -2.25 22.97 -9.31
C LEU A 474 -1.39 23.02 -10.59
N THR A 475 -0.19 22.44 -10.52
CA THR A 475 0.67 22.24 -11.67
C THR A 475 0.04 21.26 -12.67
N ASP A 476 0.44 21.34 -13.94
CA ASP A 476 -0.04 20.40 -14.97
C ASP A 476 0.30 18.94 -14.66
N GLU A 477 1.41 18.71 -13.94
CA GLU A 477 1.79 17.37 -13.49
C GLU A 477 0.78 16.83 -12.46
N GLU A 478 0.40 17.65 -11.48
CA GLU A 478 -0.58 17.29 -10.46
C GLU A 478 -1.96 17.05 -11.07
N LYS A 479 -2.41 17.95 -11.95
CA LYS A 479 -3.65 17.79 -12.72
C LYS A 479 -3.68 16.45 -13.47
N ARG A 480 -2.54 16.05 -14.06
CA ARG A 480 -2.42 14.77 -14.77
C ARG A 480 -2.45 13.57 -13.83
N LYS A 481 -1.74 13.63 -12.69
CA LYS A 481 -1.79 12.57 -11.65
C LYS A 481 -3.21 12.38 -11.14
N ILE A 482 -3.91 13.48 -10.86
CA ILE A 482 -5.32 13.51 -10.46
C ILE A 482 -6.21 12.81 -11.50
N GLN A 483 -6.06 13.16 -12.79
CA GLN A 483 -6.85 12.53 -13.86
C GLN A 483 -6.59 11.02 -13.99
N ILE A 484 -5.32 10.60 -13.87
CA ILE A 484 -4.95 9.18 -13.91
C ILE A 484 -5.53 8.43 -12.71
N CYS A 485 -5.36 8.94 -11.49
CA CYS A 485 -5.88 8.31 -10.27
C CYS A 485 -7.41 8.17 -10.32
N TYR A 486 -8.11 9.23 -10.73
CA TYR A 486 -9.56 9.23 -10.91
C TYR A 486 -10.00 8.19 -11.94
N SER A 487 -9.42 8.21 -13.13
CA SER A 487 -9.80 7.29 -14.21
C SER A 487 -9.48 5.84 -13.85
N LEU A 488 -8.34 5.59 -13.21
CA LEU A 488 -7.92 4.27 -12.72
C LEU A 488 -8.97 3.69 -11.77
N GLN A 489 -9.32 4.41 -10.71
CA GLN A 489 -10.28 3.94 -9.70
C GLN A 489 -11.65 3.63 -10.32
N HIS A 490 -12.13 4.51 -11.20
CA HIS A 490 -13.39 4.28 -11.91
C HIS A 490 -13.40 2.96 -12.68
N HIS A 491 -12.33 2.64 -13.42
CA HIS A 491 -12.29 1.40 -14.21
C HIS A 491 -12.16 0.17 -13.33
N ILE A 492 -11.20 0.15 -12.41
CA ILE A 492 -10.91 -1.05 -11.60
C ILE A 492 -12.07 -1.39 -10.65
N PHE A 493 -12.73 -0.38 -10.06
CA PHE A 493 -13.84 -0.63 -9.15
C PHE A 493 -15.14 -0.95 -9.90
N SER A 494 -15.36 -0.40 -11.11
CA SER A 494 -16.48 -0.84 -11.95
C SER A 494 -16.38 -2.34 -12.26
N MET A 495 -15.18 -2.83 -12.57
CA MET A 495 -14.96 -4.26 -12.78
C MET A 495 -15.27 -5.09 -11.53
N LEU A 496 -14.83 -4.64 -10.34
CA LEU A 496 -15.14 -5.31 -9.08
C LEU A 496 -16.65 -5.39 -8.80
N ILE A 497 -17.37 -4.30 -9.04
CA ILE A 497 -18.82 -4.27 -8.82
C ILE A 497 -19.51 -5.24 -9.75
N GLU A 498 -19.11 -5.28 -11.02
CA GLU A 498 -19.71 -6.19 -12.00
C GLU A 498 -19.48 -7.66 -11.64
N ILE A 499 -18.26 -8.06 -11.27
CA ILE A 499 -18.03 -9.45 -10.85
C ILE A 499 -18.77 -9.79 -9.55
N THR A 500 -18.89 -8.84 -8.63
CA THR A 500 -19.65 -9.03 -7.39
C THR A 500 -21.15 -9.17 -7.68
N GLU A 501 -21.69 -8.37 -8.60
CA GLU A 501 -23.08 -8.48 -9.04
C GLU A 501 -23.36 -9.84 -9.70
N ARG A 502 -22.44 -10.34 -10.53
CA ARG A 502 -22.53 -11.68 -11.15
C ARG A 502 -22.53 -12.77 -10.07
N ALA A 503 -21.70 -12.64 -9.04
CA ALA A 503 -21.65 -13.57 -7.92
C ALA A 503 -22.93 -13.56 -7.07
N ILE A 504 -23.50 -12.39 -6.82
CA ILE A 504 -24.82 -12.23 -6.15
C ILE A 504 -25.88 -12.99 -6.93
N ALA A 505 -25.94 -12.79 -8.25
CA ALA A 505 -26.90 -13.48 -9.10
C ALA A 505 -26.70 -15.01 -9.12
N PHE A 506 -25.45 -15.48 -9.09
CA PHE A 506 -25.11 -16.91 -9.12
C PHE A 506 -25.45 -17.64 -7.82
N THR A 507 -25.17 -17.01 -6.68
CA THR A 507 -25.39 -17.62 -5.34
C THR A 507 -26.77 -17.33 -4.76
N ASN A 508 -27.50 -16.37 -5.35
CA ASN A 508 -28.76 -15.84 -4.82
C ASN A 508 -28.63 -15.27 -3.38
N SER A 509 -27.41 -14.86 -2.97
CA SER A 509 -27.20 -14.26 -1.66
C SER A 509 -27.83 -12.87 -1.54
N LYS A 510 -28.23 -12.50 -0.33
CA LYS A 510 -28.79 -11.18 0.03
C LYS A 510 -27.83 -10.33 0.85
N GLU A 511 -26.64 -10.84 1.12
CA GLU A 511 -25.65 -10.22 1.98
C GLU A 511 -24.30 -10.16 1.27
N VAL A 512 -23.60 -9.04 1.38
CA VAL A 512 -22.25 -8.86 0.87
C VAL A 512 -21.40 -8.24 1.97
N ILE A 513 -20.16 -8.71 2.15
CA ILE A 513 -19.15 -8.00 2.93
C ILE A 513 -17.96 -7.65 2.07
N ILE A 514 -17.37 -6.48 2.31
CA ILE A 514 -16.10 -6.10 1.71
C ILE A 514 -15.02 -6.14 2.78
N VAL A 515 -13.97 -6.93 2.54
CA VAL A 515 -12.86 -7.13 3.48
C VAL A 515 -11.52 -6.87 2.79
N GLY A 516 -10.47 -6.65 3.59
CA GLY A 516 -9.13 -6.31 3.14
C GLY A 516 -8.88 -4.81 2.97
N GLY A 517 -7.61 -4.43 2.87
CA GLY A 517 -7.19 -3.03 2.96
C GLY A 517 -7.73 -2.10 1.86
N VAL A 518 -8.09 -2.62 0.68
CA VAL A 518 -8.74 -1.82 -0.38
C VAL A 518 -10.22 -1.58 -0.06
N GLY A 519 -10.82 -2.40 0.82
CA GLY A 519 -12.17 -2.21 1.35
C GLY A 519 -12.35 -0.90 2.11
N CYS A 520 -11.27 -0.29 2.63
CA CYS A 520 -11.27 1.05 3.22
C CYS A 520 -11.59 2.18 2.22
N ASN A 521 -11.50 1.94 0.92
CA ASN A 521 -11.64 2.99 -0.08
C ASN A 521 -13.08 3.48 -0.17
N LEU A 522 -13.33 4.75 0.18
CA LEU A 522 -14.70 5.27 0.28
C LEU A 522 -15.38 5.39 -1.08
N PHE A 523 -14.61 5.56 -2.15
CA PHE A 523 -15.15 5.58 -3.50
C PHE A 523 -15.68 4.20 -3.92
N LEU A 524 -14.93 3.12 -3.64
CA LEU A 524 -15.39 1.73 -3.81
C LEU A 524 -16.65 1.48 -2.97
N GLN A 525 -16.62 1.83 -1.68
CA GLN A 525 -17.78 1.65 -0.80
C GLN A 525 -19.02 2.37 -1.35
N LYS A 526 -18.87 3.63 -1.81
CA LYS A 526 -19.97 4.41 -2.41
C LYS A 526 -20.55 3.72 -3.65
N MET A 527 -19.70 3.22 -4.55
CA MET A 527 -20.19 2.53 -5.73
C MET A 527 -20.89 1.20 -5.39
N MET A 528 -20.38 0.47 -4.40
CA MET A 528 -20.98 -0.77 -3.91
C MET A 528 -22.33 -0.53 -3.21
N LYS A 529 -22.47 0.52 -2.40
CA LYS A 529 -23.77 0.94 -1.82
C LYS A 529 -24.80 1.20 -2.91
N LYS A 530 -24.42 1.88 -4.00
CA LYS A 530 -25.32 2.14 -5.12
C LYS A 530 -25.81 0.84 -5.78
N MET A 531 -24.91 -0.12 -6.00
CA MET A 531 -25.29 -1.43 -6.52
C MET A 531 -26.20 -2.18 -5.54
N ALA A 532 -25.88 -2.16 -4.24
CA ALA A 532 -26.67 -2.78 -3.18
C ALA A 532 -28.10 -2.22 -3.12
N LYS A 533 -28.26 -0.89 -3.18
CA LYS A 533 -29.56 -0.19 -3.26
C LYS A 533 -30.39 -0.64 -4.46
N GLN A 534 -29.76 -0.78 -5.63
CA GLN A 534 -30.44 -1.21 -6.85
C GLN A 534 -30.88 -2.67 -6.82
N LYS A 535 -30.17 -3.53 -6.08
CA LYS A 535 -30.42 -4.97 -6.01
C LYS A 535 -31.17 -5.42 -4.76
N ASN A 536 -31.47 -4.48 -3.87
CA ASN A 536 -32.00 -4.74 -2.54
C ASN A 536 -31.16 -5.79 -1.77
N ILE A 537 -29.89 -5.47 -1.56
CA ILE A 537 -28.87 -6.32 -0.91
C ILE A 537 -28.34 -5.62 0.33
N LYS A 538 -28.17 -6.36 1.43
CA LYS A 538 -27.49 -5.87 2.62
C LYS A 538 -25.99 -5.89 2.40
N ILE A 539 -25.30 -4.82 2.74
CA ILE A 539 -23.84 -4.75 2.59
C ILE A 539 -23.15 -4.24 3.85
N GLY A 540 -22.15 -5.02 4.29
CA GLY A 540 -21.30 -4.72 5.44
C GLY A 540 -19.93 -4.20 5.00
N PHE A 541 -19.47 -3.18 5.69
CA PHE A 541 -18.13 -2.60 5.54
C PHE A 541 -17.39 -2.69 6.87
N MET A 542 -16.09 -2.93 6.82
CA MET A 542 -15.26 -2.92 8.02
C MET A 542 -14.58 -1.56 8.18
N ASP A 543 -14.38 -1.16 9.43
CA ASP A 543 -13.58 0.02 9.78
C ASP A 543 -12.09 -0.16 9.44
N HIS A 544 -11.35 0.94 9.30
CA HIS A 544 -9.90 0.94 9.07
C HIS A 544 -9.13 0.06 10.07
N SER A 545 -9.60 0.01 11.31
CA SER A 545 -9.04 -0.78 12.40
C SER A 545 -8.91 -2.27 12.04
N TYR A 546 -9.89 -2.81 11.29
CA TYR A 546 -10.00 -4.23 10.97
C TYR A 546 -9.87 -4.57 9.49
N CYS A 547 -10.12 -3.61 8.59
CA CYS A 547 -9.88 -3.78 7.15
C CYS A 547 -8.40 -4.03 6.84
N VAL A 548 -7.51 -3.33 7.54
CA VAL A 548 -6.06 -3.45 7.37
C VAL A 548 -5.55 -4.59 8.25
N ASP A 549 -4.60 -5.37 7.73
CA ASP A 549 -3.97 -6.51 8.42
C ASP A 549 -3.65 -6.19 9.89
N ASN A 550 -4.21 -6.96 10.81
CA ASN A 550 -4.15 -6.72 12.25
C ASN A 550 -4.03 -8.03 13.03
N GLY A 551 -3.57 -7.97 14.28
CA GLY A 551 -3.44 -9.18 15.10
C GLY A 551 -4.79 -9.75 15.51
N ALA A 552 -5.80 -8.89 15.69
CA ALA A 552 -7.09 -9.29 16.25
C ALA A 552 -7.83 -10.29 15.37
N MET A 553 -7.79 -10.14 14.04
CA MET A 553 -8.39 -11.10 13.12
C MET A 553 -7.77 -12.51 13.25
N ILE A 554 -6.47 -12.57 13.54
CA ILE A 554 -5.72 -13.82 13.73
C ILE A 554 -6.06 -14.44 15.08
N ALA A 555 -6.08 -13.65 16.15
CA ALA A 555 -6.48 -14.12 17.49
C ALA A 555 -7.92 -14.65 17.48
N TYR A 556 -8.86 -13.89 16.91
CA TYR A 556 -10.28 -14.23 16.85
C TYR A 556 -10.49 -15.55 16.10
N THR A 557 -9.99 -15.63 14.86
CA THR A 557 -10.19 -16.80 14.00
C THR A 557 -9.48 -18.04 14.54
N GLY A 558 -8.26 -17.88 15.05
CA GLY A 558 -7.52 -18.99 15.65
C GLY A 558 -8.20 -19.50 16.92
N TYR A 559 -8.75 -18.62 17.75
CA TYR A 559 -9.50 -19.04 18.93
C TYR A 559 -10.84 -19.70 18.56
N LEU A 560 -11.53 -19.19 17.52
CA LEU A 560 -12.74 -19.81 16.98
C LEU A 560 -12.48 -21.25 16.50
N GLU A 561 -11.39 -21.45 15.76
CA GLU A 561 -10.93 -22.78 15.32
C GLU A 561 -10.57 -23.68 16.51
N TYR A 562 -9.88 -23.13 17.52
CA TYR A 562 -9.52 -23.86 18.74
C TYR A 562 -10.72 -24.39 19.51
N LEU A 563 -11.76 -23.56 19.66
CA LEU A 563 -12.97 -23.89 20.41
C LEU A 563 -13.74 -25.03 19.75
N HIS A 564 -13.77 -25.07 18.42
CA HIS A 564 -14.51 -26.06 17.63
C HIS A 564 -13.66 -27.26 17.19
N ALA A 565 -12.38 -27.30 17.58
CA ALA A 565 -11.50 -28.41 17.27
C ALA A 565 -11.92 -29.68 18.04
N LYS A 566 -12.25 -30.74 17.30
CA LYS A 566 -12.57 -32.06 17.90
C LYS A 566 -11.37 -32.68 18.62
N ASN A 567 -10.17 -32.47 18.08
CA ASN A 567 -8.92 -32.96 18.64
C ASN A 567 -7.96 -31.78 18.81
N LYS A 568 -7.61 -31.45 20.06
CA LYS A 568 -6.67 -30.36 20.37
C LYS A 568 -5.20 -30.78 20.34
N ASP A 569 -4.91 -32.08 20.28
CA ASP A 569 -3.55 -32.62 20.23
C ASP A 569 -2.85 -32.27 18.90
N ILE A 570 -3.61 -31.85 17.89
CA ILE A 570 -3.07 -31.36 16.62
C ILE A 570 -2.30 -30.04 16.78
N TYR A 571 -2.52 -29.28 17.86
CA TYR A 571 -1.86 -28.00 18.11
C TYR A 571 -0.53 -28.22 18.85
N ASN A 572 0.34 -29.03 18.24
CA ASN A 572 1.65 -29.39 18.76
C ASN A 572 2.80 -28.77 17.95
N PHE A 573 4.01 -28.86 18.49
CA PHE A 573 5.22 -28.26 17.89
C PHE A 573 5.46 -28.63 16.41
N ASN A 574 5.15 -29.88 16.03
CA ASN A 574 5.43 -30.39 14.68
C ASN A 574 4.49 -29.79 13.63
N ASN A 575 3.31 -29.35 14.02
CA ASN A 575 2.30 -28.78 13.11
C ASN A 575 2.44 -27.26 12.94
N ILE A 576 3.30 -26.61 13.72
CA ILE A 576 3.68 -25.20 13.53
C ILE A 576 4.52 -25.11 12.25
N THR A 577 3.99 -24.44 11.22
CA THR A 577 4.51 -24.40 9.85
C THR A 577 4.11 -23.09 9.15
N ILE A 578 4.73 -22.75 8.03
CA ILE A 578 4.31 -21.61 7.19
C ILE A 578 3.91 -22.09 5.79
N HIS A 579 3.00 -21.36 5.14
CA HIS A 579 2.50 -21.71 3.82
C HIS A 579 2.28 -20.46 2.97
N GLN A 580 3.26 -20.08 2.15
CA GLN A 580 3.22 -18.83 1.35
C GLN A 580 2.01 -18.74 0.42
N ARG A 581 1.54 -19.89 -0.09
CA ARG A 581 0.42 -20.00 -1.03
C ARG A 581 -0.76 -20.77 -0.43
N TYR A 582 -1.23 -20.37 0.74
CA TYR A 582 -2.33 -21.05 1.41
C TYR A 582 -3.66 -20.62 0.80
N ARG A 583 -4.36 -21.51 0.08
CA ARG A 583 -5.64 -21.13 -0.52
C ARG A 583 -6.74 -21.08 0.54
N THR A 584 -7.75 -20.26 0.28
CA THR A 584 -8.91 -20.11 1.16
C THR A 584 -9.73 -21.41 1.23
N ASP A 585 -9.84 -22.13 0.11
CA ASP A 585 -10.58 -23.40 -0.04
C ASP A 585 -9.82 -24.64 0.48
N ASP A 586 -8.58 -24.47 0.94
CA ASP A 586 -7.81 -25.55 1.58
C ASP A 586 -8.24 -25.78 3.03
N VAL A 587 -8.86 -24.80 3.67
CA VAL A 587 -9.20 -24.85 5.10
C VAL A 587 -10.58 -25.46 5.31
N PHE A 588 -10.65 -26.47 6.17
CA PHE A 588 -11.91 -27.03 6.64
C PHE A 588 -12.45 -26.20 7.81
N VAL A 589 -13.64 -25.62 7.64
CA VAL A 589 -14.25 -24.69 8.59
C VAL A 589 -15.11 -25.48 9.58
N THR A 590 -14.60 -25.70 10.79
CA THR A 590 -15.25 -26.54 11.82
C THR A 590 -16.28 -25.80 12.68
N TRP A 591 -16.29 -24.46 12.63
CA TRP A 591 -17.07 -23.59 13.51
C TRP A 591 -18.37 -23.05 12.89
N LYS A 592 -18.72 -23.51 11.69
CA LYS A 592 -19.95 -23.15 10.96
C LYS A 592 -20.80 -24.37 10.62
#